data_AF-A0A957YRH1-F1
#
_entry.id   AF-A0A957YRH1-F1
#
_cell.length_a   1.000
_cell.length_b   1.000
_cell.length_c   1.000
_cell.angle_alpha   90.00
_cell.angle_beta   90.00
_cell.angle_gamma   90.00
#
_symmetry.space_group_name_H-M   'P 1'
#
loop_
_entity.id
_entity.type
_entity.pdbx_description
1 polymer ?
#
loop_
_entity_poly.entity_id
_entity_poly.type
_entity_poly.pdbx_seq_one_letter_code
_entity_poly.pdbx_strand_id
1 'polypeptide(L)'
;SCACEGCIPGLANLSPVGDIVHTAFNTLTTDNPHEIYPRTSYDVPEGELHIPKLAKILRPLDDMVDVDYYMPGCPPESHQIAAVIDLVIKVVKGEAELPPKGSVIGVGDSTVCEECPRTRNVKTIKYFKRIQDVAPVDPDLCLLEQGIPCNGPATRSGCNARCPSAGAQCIGCYGPAEGVIDYGARLITAFASVIDAQEPEEIERILDGIPDPAGQMYRFNLAGSLLKANREAWKAK
;
A
#
# COMPACT_ATOMS: atom_id res chain seq x y z
N SER A 1 -7.36 1.14 4.01
CA SER A 1 -6.00 0.60 3.76
C SER A 1 -5.30 0.15 5.05
N CYS A 2 -5.08 1.01 6.07
CA CYS A 2 -4.37 0.58 7.30
C CYS A 2 -4.99 -0.64 7.99
N ALA A 3 -6.31 -0.62 8.19
CA ALA A 3 -7.01 -1.76 8.78
C ALA A 3 -7.01 -2.99 7.86
N CYS A 4 -7.16 -2.79 6.55
CA CYS A 4 -7.29 -3.87 5.57
C CYS A 4 -5.97 -4.60 5.29
N GLU A 5 -4.85 -3.88 5.21
CA GLU A 5 -3.58 -4.43 4.68
C GLU A 5 -2.32 -3.94 5.42
N GLY A 6 -2.50 -3.08 6.43
CA GLY A 6 -1.41 -2.47 7.21
C GLY A 6 -0.90 -1.12 6.71
N CYS A 7 -1.10 -0.77 5.43
CA CYS A 7 -0.73 0.53 4.84
C CYS A 7 0.78 0.84 4.97
N ILE A 8 1.13 2.12 4.80
CA ILE A 8 2.49 2.66 4.91
C ILE A 8 3.17 2.25 6.23
N PRO A 9 2.52 2.26 7.41
CA PRO A 9 3.14 1.76 8.64
C PRO A 9 3.63 0.31 8.52
N GLY A 10 3.02 -0.51 7.67
CA GLY A 10 3.46 -1.88 7.40
C GLY A 10 4.88 -1.98 6.82
N LEU A 11 5.41 -0.91 6.21
CA LEU A 11 6.82 -0.88 5.75
C LEU A 11 7.83 -0.98 6.90
N ALA A 12 7.41 -0.68 8.13
CA ALA A 12 8.19 -0.94 9.33
C ALA A 12 8.61 -2.42 9.45
N ASN A 13 7.85 -3.35 8.85
CA ASN A 13 8.15 -4.77 8.82
C ASN A 13 9.41 -5.12 7.99
N LEU A 14 10.08 -4.14 7.40
CA LEU A 14 11.39 -4.33 6.75
C LEU A 14 12.56 -4.31 7.76
N SER A 15 12.32 -3.84 8.99
CA SER A 15 13.35 -3.65 10.02
C SER A 15 12.90 -4.18 11.39
N PRO A 16 13.84 -4.55 12.29
CA PRO A 16 13.55 -4.81 13.69
C PRO A 16 12.94 -3.58 14.40
N VAL A 17 12.07 -3.82 15.38
CA VAL A 17 11.46 -2.75 16.20
C VAL A 17 12.52 -1.89 16.91
N GLY A 18 13.60 -2.49 17.41
CA GLY A 18 14.70 -1.75 18.02
C GLY A 18 15.31 -0.68 17.11
N ASP A 19 15.44 -0.95 15.81
CA ASP A 19 15.99 0.01 14.84
C ASP A 19 15.02 1.18 14.60
N ILE A 20 13.71 0.92 14.65
CA ILE A 20 12.66 1.95 14.56
C ILE A 20 12.72 2.86 15.80
N VAL A 21 12.77 2.26 17.00
CA VAL A 21 12.85 3.00 18.26
C VAL A 21 14.16 3.79 18.33
N HIS A 22 15.28 3.19 17.94
CA HIS A 22 16.57 3.88 17.88
C HIS A 22 16.51 5.08 16.94
N THR A 23 15.97 4.91 15.73
CA THR A 23 15.83 5.99 14.75
C THR A 23 14.99 7.15 15.29
N ALA A 24 13.92 6.84 16.03
CA ALA A 24 13.01 7.85 16.60
C ALA A 24 13.58 8.59 17.83
N PHE A 25 14.43 7.94 18.63
CA PHE A 25 14.84 8.44 19.96
C PHE A 25 16.35 8.62 20.16
N ASN A 26 17.20 8.25 19.19
CA ASN A 26 18.64 8.38 19.32
C ASN A 26 19.33 8.49 17.94
N THR A 27 19.22 9.66 17.31
CA THR A 27 19.92 10.00 16.05
C THR A 27 20.51 11.40 16.13
N LEU A 28 21.15 11.86 15.05
CA LEU A 28 21.95 13.09 14.97
C LEU A 28 21.32 14.34 15.62
N THR A 29 19.99 14.51 15.50
CA THR A 29 19.28 15.70 16.02
C THR A 29 18.59 15.46 17.36
N THR A 30 18.73 14.27 17.94
CA THR A 30 18.09 13.92 19.21
C THR A 30 19.05 14.14 20.36
N ASP A 31 18.72 15.03 21.29
CA ASP A 31 19.49 15.24 22.52
C ASP A 31 19.22 14.10 23.50
N ASN A 32 20.02 13.03 23.40
CA ASN A 32 19.91 11.83 24.23
C ASN A 32 21.30 11.28 24.63
N PRO A 33 22.11 12.05 25.39
CA PRO A 33 23.50 11.69 25.71
C PRO A 33 23.64 10.43 26.56
N HIS A 34 22.54 9.95 27.14
CA HIS A 34 22.49 8.76 27.98
C HIS A 34 21.77 7.58 27.32
N GLU A 35 21.42 7.71 26.03
CA GLU A 35 20.73 6.69 25.24
C GLU A 35 19.50 6.10 25.96
N ILE A 36 18.68 6.97 26.52
CA ILE A 36 17.46 6.60 27.23
C ILE A 36 16.37 6.31 26.19
N TYR A 37 15.78 5.12 26.25
CA TYR A 37 14.67 4.71 25.39
C TYR A 37 13.37 4.59 26.19
N PRO A 38 12.19 4.75 25.54
CA PRO A 38 10.91 4.54 26.19
C PRO A 38 10.79 3.14 26.82
N ARG A 39 10.29 3.07 28.05
CA ARG A 39 9.99 1.83 28.76
C ARG A 39 8.47 1.63 28.84
N THR A 40 8.02 0.38 28.77
CA THR A 40 6.58 0.05 28.84
C THR A 40 5.96 0.28 30.22
N SER A 41 6.80 0.43 31.24
CA SER A 41 6.42 0.76 32.60
C SER A 41 7.46 1.73 33.20
N TYR A 42 6.98 2.68 34.01
CA TYR A 42 7.82 3.60 34.76
C TYR A 42 7.12 4.08 36.04
N ASP A 43 7.80 3.99 37.19
CA ASP A 43 7.27 4.44 38.48
C ASP A 43 7.37 5.97 38.65
N VAL A 44 6.24 6.60 39.01
CA VAL A 44 6.16 8.01 39.42
C VAL A 44 5.44 8.14 40.77
N PRO A 45 5.51 9.28 41.48
CA PRO A 45 4.83 9.46 42.77
C PRO A 45 3.32 9.18 42.74
N GLU A 46 2.68 9.42 41.60
CA GLU A 46 1.25 9.20 41.38
C GLU A 46 0.88 7.73 41.03
N GLY A 47 1.87 6.86 40.80
CA GLY A 47 1.67 5.45 40.47
C GLY A 47 2.59 4.93 39.35
N GLU A 48 2.31 3.73 38.84
CA GLU A 48 3.03 3.14 37.71
C GLU A 48 2.42 3.62 36.39
N LEU A 49 3.20 4.28 35.54
CA LEU A 49 2.80 4.66 34.19
C LEU A 49 3.04 3.52 33.22
N HIS A 50 2.06 3.22 32.37
CA HIS A 50 2.18 2.17 31.35
C HIS A 50 2.03 2.74 29.94
N ILE A 51 2.89 2.29 29.03
CA ILE A 51 2.74 2.53 27.59
C ILE A 51 2.71 1.20 26.82
N PRO A 52 2.05 1.15 25.65
CA PRO A 52 1.99 -0.06 24.85
C PRO A 52 3.36 -0.54 24.38
N LYS A 53 3.55 -1.86 24.35
CA LYS A 53 4.69 -2.49 23.69
C LYS A 53 4.44 -2.58 22.20
N LEU A 54 5.38 -2.10 21.39
CA LEU A 54 5.34 -2.33 19.95
C LEU A 54 5.44 -3.82 19.63
N ALA A 55 4.53 -4.31 18.78
CA ALA A 55 4.61 -5.66 18.25
C ALA A 55 5.83 -5.80 17.33
N LYS A 56 6.41 -7.00 17.24
CA LYS A 56 7.58 -7.29 16.38
C LYS A 56 7.34 -6.92 14.92
N ILE A 57 6.13 -7.17 14.46
CA ILE A 57 5.66 -6.81 13.13
C ILE A 57 4.27 -6.19 13.25
N LEU A 58 3.98 -5.25 12.35
CA LEU A 58 2.63 -4.79 12.09
C LEU A 58 1.85 -5.89 11.36
N ARG A 59 0.59 -6.02 11.73
CA ARG A 59 -0.37 -6.96 11.12
C ARG A 59 -1.66 -6.20 10.79
N PRO A 60 -2.37 -6.56 9.71
CA PRO A 60 -3.68 -6.02 9.42
C PRO A 60 -4.70 -6.43 10.50
N LEU A 61 -5.89 -5.83 10.49
CA LEU A 61 -6.90 -6.02 11.52
C LEU A 61 -7.47 -7.44 11.54
N ASP A 62 -7.63 -8.05 10.36
CA ASP A 62 -8.17 -9.40 10.18
C ASP A 62 -7.22 -10.52 10.62
N ASP A 63 -5.92 -10.22 10.78
CA ASP A 63 -4.95 -11.09 11.46
C ASP A 63 -5.20 -11.15 13.00
N MET A 64 -6.06 -10.29 13.55
CA MET A 64 -6.30 -10.16 15.00
C MET A 64 -7.74 -10.46 15.41
N VAL A 65 -8.70 -10.06 14.59
CA VAL A 65 -10.14 -10.18 14.87
C VAL A 65 -10.87 -10.62 13.61
N ASP A 66 -12.02 -11.25 13.79
CA ASP A 66 -12.89 -11.62 12.68
C ASP A 66 -13.55 -10.36 12.09
N VAL A 67 -13.20 -10.02 10.84
CA VAL A 67 -13.66 -8.82 10.14
C VAL A 67 -14.74 -9.19 9.11
N ASP A 68 -15.88 -8.50 9.17
CA ASP A 68 -17.00 -8.82 8.28
C ASP A 68 -16.89 -8.18 6.89
N TYR A 69 -16.35 -6.95 6.81
CA TYR A 69 -16.30 -6.16 5.58
C TYR A 69 -15.05 -5.30 5.50
N TYR A 70 -14.59 -5.04 4.28
CA TYR A 70 -13.39 -4.25 4.02
C TYR A 70 -13.71 -3.00 3.20
N MET A 71 -13.14 -1.87 3.58
CA MET A 71 -13.22 -0.62 2.83
C MET A 71 -11.81 -0.05 2.62
N PRO A 72 -11.22 -0.24 1.42
CA PRO A 72 -9.85 0.18 1.16
C PRO A 72 -9.79 1.68 0.81
N GLY A 73 -8.56 2.18 0.66
CA GLY A 73 -8.27 3.60 0.48
C GLY A 73 -7.42 4.17 1.61
N CYS A 74 -6.60 5.18 1.28
CA CYS A 74 -5.70 5.87 2.21
C CYS A 74 -5.79 7.40 2.04
N PRO A 75 -6.93 8.04 2.40
CA PRO A 75 -8.16 7.42 2.93
C PRO A 75 -9.14 6.96 1.82
N PRO A 76 -10.19 6.19 2.16
CA PRO A 76 -11.36 6.02 1.30
C PRO A 76 -12.02 7.38 1.01
N GLU A 77 -12.66 7.55 -0.15
CA GLU A 77 -13.31 8.81 -0.49
C GLU A 77 -14.63 9.02 0.28
N SER A 78 -14.95 10.27 0.62
CA SER A 78 -16.13 10.61 1.44
C SER A 78 -17.45 10.09 0.86
N HIS A 79 -17.60 10.09 -0.46
CA HIS A 79 -18.80 9.57 -1.12
C HIS A 79 -18.93 8.05 -1.00
N GLN A 80 -17.81 7.32 -0.92
CA GLN A 80 -17.79 5.87 -0.71
C GLN A 80 -18.20 5.52 0.71
N ILE A 81 -17.71 6.29 1.69
CA ILE A 81 -18.10 6.17 3.10
C ILE A 81 -19.61 6.43 3.22
N ALA A 82 -20.12 7.50 2.61
CA ALA A 82 -21.55 7.83 2.60
C ALA A 82 -22.38 6.70 1.97
N ALA A 83 -21.97 6.17 0.82
CA ALA A 83 -22.68 5.08 0.15
C ALA A 83 -22.76 3.81 1.01
N VAL A 84 -21.70 3.50 1.76
CA VAL A 84 -21.69 2.35 2.67
C VAL A 84 -22.58 2.58 3.89
N ILE A 85 -22.59 3.79 4.45
CA ILE A 85 -23.52 4.16 5.52
C ILE A 85 -24.97 4.05 5.04
N ASP A 86 -25.27 4.55 3.84
CA ASP A 86 -26.61 4.46 3.24
C ASP A 86 -27.04 3.02 3.01
N LEU A 87 -26.12 2.15 2.57
CA LEU A 87 -26.37 0.71 2.46
C LEU A 87 -26.75 0.11 3.82
N VAL A 88 -25.98 0.42 4.88
CA VAL A 88 -26.27 -0.08 6.24
C VAL A 88 -27.63 0.42 6.74
N ILE A 89 -27.97 1.69 6.49
CA ILE A 89 -29.28 2.25 6.86
C ILE A 89 -30.42 1.50 6.15
N LYS A 90 -30.28 1.23 4.84
CA LYS A 90 -31.27 0.46 4.08
C LYS A 90 -31.44 -0.96 4.60
N VAL A 91 -30.33 -1.62 4.97
CA VAL A 91 -30.36 -2.96 5.58
C VAL A 91 -31.12 -2.96 6.90
N VAL A 92 -30.86 -1.98 7.78
CA VAL A 92 -31.58 -1.84 9.06
C VAL A 92 -33.08 -1.60 8.87
N LYS A 93 -33.47 -0.94 7.76
CA LYS A 93 -34.89 -0.73 7.39
C LYS A 93 -35.53 -1.93 6.67
N GLY A 94 -34.78 -2.98 6.36
CA GLY A 94 -35.25 -4.12 5.57
C GLY A 94 -35.44 -3.81 4.08
N GLU A 95 -34.78 -2.77 3.57
CA GLU A 95 -34.86 -2.32 2.16
C GLU A 95 -33.71 -2.88 1.29
N ALA A 96 -32.69 -3.47 1.91
CA ALA A 96 -31.52 -4.04 1.24
C ALA A 96 -30.89 -5.18 2.05
N GLU A 97 -30.00 -5.93 1.41
CA GLU A 97 -29.17 -6.96 2.06
C GLU A 97 -27.70 -6.58 1.99
N LEU A 98 -26.92 -6.99 2.99
CA LEU A 98 -25.47 -6.84 2.94
C LEU A 98 -24.86 -7.90 2.01
N PRO A 99 -23.73 -7.58 1.34
CA PRO A 99 -23.00 -8.58 0.59
C PRO A 99 -22.45 -9.67 1.52
N PRO A 100 -21.97 -10.81 0.97
CA PRO A 100 -21.37 -11.88 1.75
C PRO A 100 -20.27 -11.37 2.68
N LYS A 101 -20.12 -12.00 3.85
CA LYS A 101 -19.00 -11.73 4.76
C LYS A 101 -17.66 -11.88 4.04
N GLY A 102 -16.74 -10.98 4.32
CA GLY A 102 -15.43 -10.86 3.67
C GLY A 102 -15.44 -9.96 2.44
N SER A 103 -16.60 -9.42 2.03
CA SER A 103 -16.69 -8.56 0.85
C SER A 103 -15.98 -7.23 1.04
N VAL A 104 -15.38 -6.75 -0.05
CA VAL A 104 -14.88 -5.38 -0.16
C VAL A 104 -16.02 -4.48 -0.63
N ILE A 105 -16.34 -3.43 0.12
CA ILE A 105 -17.52 -2.59 -0.10
C ILE A 105 -17.17 -1.11 -0.32
N GLY A 106 -18.04 -0.40 -1.03
CA GLY A 106 -17.88 1.03 -1.33
C GLY A 106 -16.88 1.35 -2.44
N VAL A 107 -16.33 0.32 -3.11
CA VAL A 107 -15.31 0.41 -4.17
C VAL A 107 -15.67 -0.52 -5.32
N GLY A 108 -15.01 -0.36 -6.47
CA GLY A 108 -15.19 -1.28 -7.59
C GLY A 108 -14.47 -2.62 -7.39
N ASP A 109 -14.70 -3.55 -8.32
CA ASP A 109 -14.09 -4.89 -8.38
C ASP A 109 -12.87 -4.96 -9.32
N SER A 110 -12.87 -4.10 -10.34
CA SER A 110 -11.82 -3.96 -11.34
C SER A 110 -10.61 -3.16 -10.85
N THR A 111 -9.80 -2.66 -11.79
CA THR A 111 -8.58 -1.90 -11.52
C THR A 111 -8.77 -0.41 -11.76
N VAL A 112 -7.91 0.43 -11.19
CA VAL A 112 -7.86 1.89 -11.46
C VAL A 112 -7.76 2.21 -12.95
N CYS A 113 -7.22 1.28 -13.75
CA CYS A 113 -7.19 1.45 -15.20
C CYS A 113 -8.61 1.56 -15.81
N GLU A 114 -9.66 1.04 -15.21
CA GLU A 114 -11.02 1.23 -15.75
C GLU A 114 -11.47 2.70 -15.70
N GLU A 115 -11.11 3.40 -14.63
CA GLU A 115 -11.51 4.80 -14.38
C GLU A 115 -10.50 5.81 -14.92
N CYS A 116 -9.31 5.36 -15.34
CA CYS A 116 -8.22 6.23 -15.74
C CYS A 116 -8.49 6.89 -17.10
N PRO A 117 -8.49 8.23 -17.21
CA PRO A 117 -8.84 8.92 -18.45
C PRO A 117 -7.72 8.88 -19.51
N ARG A 118 -6.51 8.43 -19.13
CA ARG A 118 -5.36 8.38 -20.03
C ARG A 118 -5.52 7.30 -21.11
N THR A 119 -5.17 7.68 -22.34
CA THR A 119 -5.16 6.81 -23.52
C THR A 119 -4.14 5.69 -23.35
N ARG A 120 -4.54 4.48 -23.76
CA ARG A 120 -3.72 3.27 -23.71
C ARG A 120 -3.63 2.68 -25.10
N ASN A 121 -2.41 2.43 -25.55
CA ASN A 121 -2.13 1.78 -26.83
C ASN A 121 -1.65 0.34 -26.55
N VAL A 122 -0.54 -0.06 -27.19
CA VAL A 122 0.17 -1.29 -26.88
C VAL A 122 1.26 -0.96 -25.86
N LYS A 123 1.15 -1.51 -24.65
CA LYS A 123 2.12 -1.27 -23.57
C LYS A 123 3.41 -2.04 -23.85
N THR A 124 4.40 -1.38 -24.43
CA THR A 124 5.74 -1.90 -24.66
C THR A 124 6.76 -1.03 -23.90
N ILE A 125 7.09 -1.43 -22.68
CA ILE A 125 7.97 -0.69 -21.78
C ILE A 125 9.42 -1.07 -22.04
N LYS A 126 10.25 -0.06 -22.34
CA LYS A 126 11.69 -0.22 -22.60
C LYS A 126 12.58 0.24 -21.46
N TYR A 127 12.01 0.88 -20.45
CA TYR A 127 12.70 1.37 -19.27
C TYR A 127 11.70 1.73 -18.18
N PHE A 128 12.14 1.65 -16.92
CA PHE A 128 11.49 2.33 -15.82
C PHE A 128 12.31 3.55 -15.41
N LYS A 129 11.63 4.68 -15.16
CA LYS A 129 12.21 5.91 -14.65
C LYS A 129 11.31 6.50 -13.58
N ARG A 130 11.91 7.18 -12.62
CA ARG A 130 11.14 7.96 -11.65
C ARG A 130 10.53 9.16 -12.37
N ILE A 131 9.35 9.59 -11.93
CA ILE A 131 8.58 10.63 -12.63
C ILE A 131 9.36 11.95 -12.79
N GLN A 132 10.23 12.31 -11.84
CA GLN A 132 11.04 13.52 -11.96
C GLN A 132 12.15 13.44 -13.02
N ASP A 133 12.47 12.24 -13.49
CA ASP A 133 13.48 11.98 -14.53
C ASP A 133 12.85 11.84 -15.93
N VAL A 134 11.52 12.04 -16.02
CA VAL A 134 10.74 11.99 -17.27
C VAL A 134 10.17 13.39 -17.50
N ALA A 135 10.75 14.13 -18.44
CA ALA A 135 10.26 15.43 -18.87
C ALA A 135 10.41 15.60 -20.39
N PRO A 136 9.37 16.05 -21.11
CA PRO A 136 8.00 16.28 -20.62
C PRO A 136 7.23 14.97 -20.37
N VAL A 137 6.28 15.00 -19.43
CA VAL A 137 5.28 13.94 -19.28
C VAL A 137 4.09 14.26 -20.19
N ASP A 138 3.74 13.34 -21.07
CA ASP A 138 2.55 13.46 -21.91
C ASP A 138 1.29 13.38 -21.02
N PRO A 139 0.38 14.37 -21.06
CA PRO A 139 -0.80 14.40 -20.20
C PRO A 139 -1.87 13.38 -20.58
N ASP A 140 -1.88 12.91 -21.83
CA ASP A 140 -2.92 12.05 -22.39
C ASP A 140 -2.48 10.59 -22.40
N LEU A 141 -1.21 10.30 -22.68
CA LEU A 141 -0.69 8.94 -22.75
C LEU A 141 -0.61 8.28 -21.37
N CYS A 142 -0.86 6.98 -21.30
CA CYS A 142 -0.69 6.18 -20.09
C CYS A 142 0.71 6.38 -19.47
N LEU A 143 0.78 6.74 -18.19
CA LEU A 143 2.07 6.96 -17.50
C LEU A 143 2.97 5.71 -17.52
N LEU A 144 2.37 4.52 -17.45
CA LEU A 144 3.12 3.26 -17.53
C LEU A 144 3.75 3.06 -18.91
N GLU A 145 3.09 3.48 -20.00
CA GLU A 145 3.64 3.44 -21.36
C GLU A 145 4.79 4.45 -21.54
N GLN A 146 4.84 5.49 -20.71
CA GLN A 146 5.93 6.47 -20.66
C GLN A 146 7.12 6.00 -19.79
N GLY A 147 7.11 4.76 -19.30
CA GLY A 147 8.15 4.23 -18.42
C GLY A 147 8.07 4.72 -16.97
N ILE A 148 6.97 5.36 -16.56
CA ILE A 148 6.75 5.76 -15.17
C ILE A 148 6.04 4.59 -14.45
N PRO A 149 6.61 4.02 -13.37
CA PRO A 149 6.07 2.83 -12.72
C PRO A 149 4.75 3.16 -11.99
N CYS A 150 3.64 2.93 -12.69
CA CYS A 150 2.28 3.24 -12.25
C CYS A 150 1.54 1.97 -11.80
N ASN A 151 1.05 1.99 -10.58
CA ASN A 151 0.46 0.82 -9.93
C ASN A 151 -1.01 0.55 -10.30
N GLY A 152 -1.59 1.37 -11.17
CA GLY A 152 -3.00 1.28 -11.57
C GLY A 152 -3.46 -0.12 -11.99
N PRO A 153 -2.68 -0.89 -12.77
CA PRO A 153 -3.07 -2.23 -13.24
C PRO A 153 -3.24 -3.29 -12.14
N ALA A 154 -2.75 -3.05 -10.92
CA ALA A 154 -2.91 -3.96 -9.78
C ALA A 154 -3.77 -3.36 -8.65
N THR A 155 -4.17 -2.10 -8.78
CA THR A 155 -4.88 -1.36 -7.74
C THR A 155 -6.38 -1.38 -8.01
N ARG A 156 -7.20 -1.66 -7.00
CA ARG A 156 -8.66 -1.64 -7.09
C ARG A 156 -9.23 -0.28 -7.52
N SER A 157 -10.27 -0.28 -8.34
CA SER A 157 -11.03 0.92 -8.73
C SER A 157 -11.87 1.51 -7.58
N GLY A 158 -12.38 2.72 -7.77
CA GLY A 158 -13.23 3.45 -6.81
C GLY A 158 -12.67 4.82 -6.43
N CYS A 159 -11.39 5.08 -6.72
CA CYS A 159 -10.75 6.37 -6.44
C CYS A 159 -10.88 7.38 -7.59
N ASN A 160 -11.58 7.01 -8.68
CA ASN A 160 -11.73 7.80 -9.90
C ASN A 160 -10.40 8.19 -10.56
N ALA A 161 -9.39 7.31 -10.42
CA ALA A 161 -8.04 7.52 -10.93
C ALA A 161 -7.47 8.93 -10.65
N ARG A 162 -7.73 9.48 -9.46
CA ARG A 162 -7.34 10.85 -9.08
C ARG A 162 -5.86 11.17 -9.34
N CYS A 163 -4.94 10.26 -9.01
CA CYS A 163 -3.51 10.53 -9.19
C CYS A 163 -3.15 10.63 -10.69
N PRO A 164 -3.47 9.63 -11.54
CA PRO A 164 -3.22 9.74 -12.99
C PRO A 164 -3.85 10.98 -13.65
N SER A 165 -5.06 11.36 -13.22
CA SER A 165 -5.76 12.56 -13.71
C SER A 165 -5.04 13.86 -13.32
N ALA A 166 -4.32 13.86 -12.20
CA ALA A 166 -3.49 14.99 -11.75
C ALA A 166 -2.04 14.95 -12.27
N GLY A 167 -1.70 14.00 -13.16
CA GLY A 167 -0.35 13.86 -13.71
C GLY A 167 0.62 13.03 -12.86
N ALA A 168 0.14 12.41 -11.77
CA ALA A 168 0.95 11.55 -10.92
C ALA A 168 0.63 10.07 -11.15
N GLN A 169 1.60 9.19 -10.97
CA GLN A 169 1.37 7.75 -11.04
C GLN A 169 0.44 7.28 -9.92
N CYS A 170 -0.37 6.24 -10.18
CA CYS A 170 -1.05 5.52 -9.11
C CYS A 170 0.01 4.84 -8.23
N ILE A 171 -0.18 4.90 -6.90
CA ILE A 171 0.75 4.36 -5.90
C ILE A 171 0.20 3.15 -5.14
N GLY A 172 -1.01 2.67 -5.43
CA GLY A 172 -1.52 1.42 -4.84
C GLY A 172 -2.37 1.52 -3.58
N CYS A 173 -2.83 2.71 -3.18
CA CYS A 173 -3.43 2.89 -1.85
C CYS A 173 -4.83 2.25 -1.64
N TYR A 174 -5.46 1.77 -2.72
CA TYR A 174 -6.75 1.07 -2.68
C TYR A 174 -6.60 -0.46 -2.60
N GLY A 175 -5.37 -0.97 -2.54
CA GLY A 175 -5.13 -2.40 -2.44
C GLY A 175 -5.49 -3.16 -3.71
N PRO A 176 -5.53 -4.50 -3.65
CA PRO A 176 -5.72 -5.38 -4.79
C PRO A 176 -7.16 -5.36 -5.33
N ALA A 177 -7.27 -5.53 -6.66
CA ALA A 177 -8.54 -5.82 -7.33
C ALA A 177 -9.12 -7.18 -6.90
N GLU A 178 -10.36 -7.46 -7.29
CA GLU A 178 -11.07 -8.69 -6.92
C GLU A 178 -10.30 -9.96 -7.35
N GLY A 179 -10.28 -10.97 -6.47
CA GLY A 179 -9.61 -12.26 -6.73
C GLY A 179 -8.08 -12.25 -6.64
N VAL A 180 -7.45 -11.11 -6.31
CA VAL A 180 -5.99 -11.02 -6.15
C VAL A 180 -5.61 -11.29 -4.69
N ILE A 181 -4.80 -12.33 -4.48
CA ILE A 181 -4.33 -12.76 -3.16
C ILE A 181 -3.20 -11.85 -2.65
N ASP A 182 -2.24 -11.52 -3.52
CA ASP A 182 -1.09 -10.70 -3.18
C ASP A 182 -0.94 -9.56 -4.18
N TYR A 183 -1.07 -8.34 -3.67
CA TYR A 183 -1.00 -7.13 -4.48
C TYR A 183 0.37 -6.97 -5.18
N GLY A 184 1.46 -7.18 -4.45
CA GLY A 184 2.80 -6.97 -5.01
C GLY A 184 3.13 -8.00 -6.08
N ALA A 185 2.77 -9.27 -5.87
CA ALA A 185 2.89 -10.31 -6.88
C ALA A 185 2.06 -9.99 -8.14
N ARG A 186 0.84 -9.47 -7.97
CA ARG A 186 0.00 -9.04 -9.10
C ARG A 186 0.62 -7.89 -9.87
N LEU A 187 1.20 -6.92 -9.17
CA LEU A 187 1.85 -5.77 -9.78
C LEU A 187 3.14 -6.15 -10.50
N ILE A 188 3.96 -7.03 -9.92
CA ILE A 188 5.14 -7.61 -10.59
C ILE A 188 4.72 -8.30 -11.89
N THR A 189 3.65 -9.11 -11.85
CA THR A 189 3.11 -9.75 -13.05
C THR A 189 2.67 -8.73 -14.09
N ALA A 190 2.00 -7.65 -13.67
CA ALA A 190 1.54 -6.59 -14.55
C ALA A 190 2.71 -5.84 -15.22
N PHE A 191 3.81 -5.61 -14.50
CA PHE A 191 5.00 -4.97 -15.05
C PHE A 191 5.77 -5.91 -15.97
N ALA A 192 6.04 -7.14 -15.55
CA ALA A 192 6.76 -8.13 -16.35
C ALA A 192 6.07 -8.43 -17.69
N SER A 193 4.73 -8.42 -17.72
CA SER A 193 3.95 -8.73 -18.93
C SER A 193 4.01 -7.66 -20.02
N VAL A 194 4.54 -6.47 -19.73
CA VAL A 194 4.58 -5.33 -20.66
C VAL A 194 5.99 -4.86 -20.96
N ILE A 195 7.01 -5.58 -20.47
CA ILE A 195 8.42 -5.32 -20.82
C ILE A 195 8.65 -5.73 -22.28
N ASP A 196 9.20 -4.82 -23.07
CA ASP A 196 9.52 -5.02 -24.48
C ASP A 196 10.95 -5.55 -24.63
N ALA A 197 11.21 -6.72 -24.04
CA ALA A 197 12.50 -7.40 -24.12
C ALA A 197 12.29 -8.92 -24.04
N GLN A 198 13.18 -9.68 -24.69
CA GLN A 198 13.19 -11.15 -24.68
C GLN A 198 14.48 -11.71 -24.06
N GLU A 199 15.58 -10.94 -24.10
CA GLU A 199 16.86 -11.36 -23.55
C GLU A 199 16.93 -11.09 -22.04
N PRO A 200 17.34 -12.06 -21.20
CA PRO A 200 17.38 -11.91 -19.75
C PRO A 200 18.16 -10.69 -19.26
N GLU A 201 19.33 -10.41 -19.85
CA GLU A 201 20.16 -9.27 -19.48
C GLU A 201 19.45 -7.93 -19.73
N GLU A 202 18.66 -7.84 -20.80
CA GLU A 202 17.91 -6.63 -21.10
C GLU A 202 16.72 -6.45 -20.15
N ILE A 203 16.04 -7.55 -19.79
CA ILE A 203 14.94 -7.54 -18.82
C ILE A 203 15.44 -7.03 -17.46
N GLU A 204 16.56 -7.58 -16.96
CA GLU A 204 17.16 -7.14 -15.69
C GLU A 204 17.53 -5.65 -15.74
N ARG A 205 18.17 -5.19 -16.82
CA ARG A 205 18.50 -3.77 -17.01
C ARG A 205 17.26 -2.85 -16.98
N ILE A 206 16.12 -3.31 -17.51
CA ILE A 206 14.86 -2.56 -17.47
C ILE A 206 14.31 -2.52 -16.04
N LEU A 207 14.30 -3.66 -15.34
CA LEU A 207 13.81 -3.79 -13.97
C LEU A 207 14.66 -3.02 -12.96
N ASP A 208 15.98 -2.94 -13.17
CA ASP A 208 16.91 -2.12 -12.40
C ASP A 208 16.57 -0.62 -12.44
N GLY A 209 15.73 -0.19 -13.39
CA GLY A 209 15.13 1.15 -13.40
C GLY A 209 14.18 1.42 -12.22
N ILE A 210 13.83 0.40 -11.43
CA ILE A 210 13.03 0.50 -10.21
C ILE A 210 13.97 0.41 -8.99
N PRO A 211 14.42 1.53 -8.42
CA PRO A 211 15.46 1.53 -7.39
C PRO A 211 15.03 0.96 -6.03
N ASP A 212 13.73 0.91 -5.76
CA ASP A 212 13.16 0.35 -4.53
C ASP A 212 11.95 -0.55 -4.88
N PRO A 213 12.19 -1.82 -5.22
CA PRO A 213 11.11 -2.75 -5.53
C PRO A 213 10.14 -2.96 -4.36
N ALA A 214 10.62 -2.95 -3.12
CA ALA A 214 9.75 -3.13 -1.95
C ALA A 214 8.79 -1.95 -1.79
N GLY A 215 9.29 -0.71 -1.85
CA GLY A 215 8.46 0.49 -1.78
C GLY A 215 7.65 0.79 -3.03
N GLN A 216 7.97 0.20 -4.18
CA GLN A 216 7.14 0.25 -5.39
C GLN A 216 5.99 -0.76 -5.34
N MET A 217 6.28 -2.00 -4.91
CA MET A 217 5.35 -3.13 -4.98
C MET A 217 4.50 -3.32 -3.72
N TYR A 218 4.98 -2.88 -2.55
CA TYR A 218 4.35 -3.18 -1.26
C TYR A 218 4.13 -1.95 -0.37
N ARG A 219 4.09 -0.75 -0.95
CA ARG A 219 3.96 0.53 -0.22
C ARG A 219 2.84 0.57 0.82
N PHE A 220 1.72 -0.09 0.53
CA PHE A 220 0.50 -0.04 1.34
C PHE A 220 0.06 -1.39 1.91
N ASN A 221 0.76 -2.47 1.58
CA ASN A 221 0.25 -3.82 1.77
C ASN A 221 1.34 -4.84 2.07
N LEU A 222 2.54 -4.40 2.46
CA LEU A 222 3.58 -5.32 2.93
C LEU A 222 3.09 -6.22 4.06
N ALA A 223 2.42 -5.66 5.07
CA ALA A 223 1.98 -6.41 6.25
C ALA A 223 0.89 -7.44 5.94
N GLY A 224 -0.01 -7.14 4.99
CA GLY A 224 -1.04 -8.06 4.50
C GLY A 224 -0.57 -9.01 3.39
N SER A 225 0.63 -8.81 2.82
CA SER A 225 1.16 -9.65 1.74
C SER A 225 1.47 -11.08 2.20
N LEU A 226 1.71 -11.98 1.25
CA LEU A 226 2.23 -13.32 1.52
C LEU A 226 3.61 -13.29 2.19
N LEU A 227 4.38 -12.22 1.98
CA LEU A 227 5.69 -12.02 2.60
C LEU A 227 5.58 -11.57 4.06
N LYS A 228 4.57 -10.74 4.39
CA LYS A 228 4.29 -10.10 5.68
C LYS A 228 5.40 -9.19 6.24
N ALA A 229 6.64 -9.66 6.28
CA ALA A 229 7.78 -9.00 6.89
C ALA A 229 9.12 -9.55 6.38
N ASN A 230 10.17 -8.73 6.48
CA ASN A 230 11.55 -9.19 6.34
C ASN A 230 11.90 -10.15 7.49
N ARG A 231 12.75 -11.14 7.22
CA ARG A 231 13.36 -12.02 8.23
C ARG A 231 14.00 -11.25 9.39
N GLU A 232 14.60 -10.09 9.10
CA GLU A 232 15.22 -9.25 10.12
C GLU A 232 14.21 -8.69 11.14
N ALA A 233 12.99 -8.35 10.71
CA ALA A 233 11.97 -7.78 11.59
C ALA A 233 11.54 -8.74 12.73
N TRP A 234 11.77 -10.04 12.56
CA TRP A 234 11.47 -11.05 13.57
C TRP A 234 12.55 -11.19 14.66
N LYS A 235 13.75 -10.65 14.42
CA LYS A 235 14.85 -10.70 15.37
C LYS A 235 14.51 -9.86 16.59
N ALA A 236 14.87 -10.37 17.76
CA ALA A 236 14.80 -9.59 18.99
C ALA A 236 15.99 -8.62 19.01
N LYS A 237 15.71 -7.34 18.78
CA LYS A 237 16.57 -6.21 19.13
C LYS A 237 15.70 -5.19 19.84
#